data_AF-A0A8T2Z0E0-F1
#
_entry.id   AF-A0A8T2Z0E0-F1
#
_cell.length_a   1.000
_cell.length_b   1.000
_cell.length_c   1.000
_cell.angle_alpha   90.00
_cell.angle_beta   90.00
_cell.angle_gamma   90.00
#
_symmetry.space_group_name_H-M   'P 1'
#
loop_
_entity.id
_entity.type
_entity.pdbx_description
1 polymer ?
#
loop_
_entity_poly.entity_id
_entity_poly.type
_entity_poly.pdbx_seq_one_letter_code
_entity_poly.pdbx_strand_id
1 'polypeptide(L)'
;LDDGYRGESSGVTEERVENNSNELVAKVCIEIKGCGKFGAYSSAKPRKCIVDLNVVDFVYDSNSGLVGFSLDSLPKEGKLHVVEIES
;
A
#
# COMPACT_ATOMS: atom_id res chain seq x y z
N LEU A 1 -19.62 17.12 31.38
CA LEU A 1 -18.37 17.90 31.38
C LEU A 1 -17.36 17.06 30.64
N ASP A 2 -16.66 17.71 29.72
CA ASP A 2 -15.76 17.18 28.71
C ASP A 2 -14.59 16.39 29.32
N ASP A 3 -14.49 15.08 29.02
CA ASP A 3 -13.27 14.30 29.30
C ASP A 3 -12.41 14.32 28.03
N GLY A 4 -11.72 15.44 27.84
CA GLY A 4 -10.78 15.64 26.75
C GLY A 4 -9.65 14.61 26.81
N TYR A 5 -9.56 13.73 25.81
CA TYR A 5 -8.43 12.83 25.61
C TYR A 5 -7.17 13.64 25.28
N ARG A 6 -6.34 13.87 26.28
CA ARG A 6 -4.98 14.41 26.13
C ARG A 6 -4.05 13.28 25.67
N GLY A 7 -3.98 13.07 24.36
CA GLY A 7 -2.98 12.20 23.76
C GLY A 7 -1.59 12.81 23.93
N GLU A 8 -0.72 12.14 24.67
CA GLU A 8 0.70 12.50 24.77
C GLU A 8 1.39 12.11 23.45
N SER A 9 1.71 13.12 22.64
CA SER A 9 2.54 12.95 21.45
C SER A 9 3.98 12.71 21.91
N SER A 10 4.32 11.45 22.14
CA SER A 10 5.71 11.04 22.17
C SER A 10 6.24 11.16 20.75
N GLY A 11 6.92 12.28 20.48
CA GLY A 11 7.63 12.55 19.23
C GLY A 11 8.78 11.57 19.04
N VAL A 12 8.47 10.32 18.70
CA VAL A 12 9.36 9.50 17.91
C VAL A 12 9.06 9.89 16.47
N THR A 13 9.92 10.71 15.89
CA THR A 13 10.05 10.75 14.44
C THR A 13 10.57 9.38 14.04
N GLU A 14 9.65 8.47 13.73
CA GLU A 14 9.98 7.28 12.95
C GLU A 14 10.48 7.82 11.61
N GLU A 15 11.79 8.01 11.49
CA GLU A 15 12.40 8.32 10.21
C GLU A 15 12.10 7.12 9.32
N ARG A 16 11.08 7.26 8.46
CA ARG A 16 10.73 6.23 7.48
C ARG A 16 11.93 6.10 6.54
N VAL A 17 12.65 5.00 6.68
CA VAL A 17 13.80 4.69 5.83
C VAL A 17 13.28 4.36 4.44
N GLU A 18 13.72 5.14 3.45
CA GLU A 18 13.46 4.83 2.04
C GLU A 18 14.38 3.70 1.58
N ASN A 19 13.79 2.64 1.01
CA ASN A 19 14.57 1.60 0.34
C ASN A 19 15.07 2.12 -1.02
N ASN A 20 16.31 2.63 -1.04
CA ASN A 20 16.96 3.13 -2.25
C ASN A 20 17.75 2.03 -3.01
N SER A 21 17.70 0.79 -2.53
CA SER A 21 18.38 -0.33 -3.19
C SER A 21 17.70 -0.68 -4.50
N ASN A 22 18.51 -1.03 -5.49
CA ASN A 22 18.01 -1.56 -6.76
C ASN A 22 17.63 -3.05 -6.67
N GLU A 23 17.88 -3.71 -5.54
CA GLU A 23 17.49 -5.10 -5.25
C GLU A 23 16.05 -5.21 -4.74
N LEU A 24 15.34 -6.27 -5.12
CA LEU A 24 14.01 -6.57 -4.59
C LEU A 24 14.17 -7.04 -3.14
N VAL A 25 13.68 -6.25 -2.17
CA VAL A 25 13.86 -6.58 -0.74
C VAL A 25 12.64 -7.30 -0.18
N ALA A 26 11.45 -7.04 -0.73
CA ALA A 26 10.22 -7.67 -0.29
C ALA A 26 9.18 -7.72 -1.41
N LYS A 27 8.33 -8.76 -1.36
CA LYS A 27 7.17 -8.92 -2.23
C LYS A 27 5.97 -9.37 -1.42
N VAL A 28 4.87 -8.64 -1.53
CA VAL A 28 3.59 -8.95 -0.87
C VAL A 28 2.57 -9.32 -1.95
N CYS A 29 1.92 -10.48 -1.79
CA CYS A 29 0.88 -10.96 -2.70
C CYS A 29 -0.48 -10.97 -2.00
N ILE A 30 -1.51 -10.45 -2.66
CA ILE A 30 -2.87 -10.29 -2.12
C ILE A 30 -3.88 -10.77 -3.16
N GLU A 31 -4.90 -11.49 -2.72
CA GLU A 31 -6.05 -11.86 -3.56
C GLU A 31 -7.27 -11.03 -3.16
N ILE A 32 -7.86 -10.33 -4.13
CA ILE A 32 -8.91 -9.34 -3.88
C ILE A 32 -10.16 -9.66 -4.71
N LYS A 33 -11.33 -9.65 -4.06
CA LYS A 33 -12.62 -9.68 -4.75
C LYS A 33 -13.20 -8.27 -4.82
N GLY A 34 -13.50 -7.78 -6.03
CA GLY A 34 -14.15 -6.49 -6.22
C GLY A 34 -13.42 -5.60 -7.21
N CYS A 35 -13.84 -4.34 -7.28
CA CYS A 35 -13.25 -3.29 -8.09
C CYS A 35 -13.32 -1.96 -7.34
N GLY A 36 -12.54 -0.96 -7.74
CA GLY A 36 -12.47 0.34 -7.07
C GLY A 36 -11.10 0.62 -6.44
N LYS A 37 -11.06 1.49 -5.43
CA LYS A 37 -9.82 1.95 -4.79
C LYS A 37 -9.39 1.01 -3.67
N PHE A 38 -8.13 0.60 -3.72
CA PHE A 38 -7.49 -0.23 -2.70
C PHE A 38 -6.21 0.45 -2.21
N GLY A 39 -5.75 0.01 -1.04
CA GLY A 39 -4.50 0.50 -0.50
C GLY A 39 -3.91 -0.41 0.56
N ALA A 40 -2.63 -0.20 0.80
CA ALA A 40 -1.83 -0.87 1.81
C ALA A 40 -0.89 0.15 2.45
N TYR A 41 -0.38 -0.13 3.64
CA TYR A 41 0.64 0.71 4.27
C TYR A 41 2.02 0.07 4.10
N SER A 42 3.02 0.89 3.77
CA SER A 42 4.41 0.49 3.63
C SER A 42 5.34 1.51 4.27
N SER A 43 6.36 1.02 5.00
CA SER A 43 7.37 1.86 5.65
C SER A 43 8.29 2.55 4.64
N ALA A 44 8.48 1.95 3.46
CA ALA A 44 9.22 2.50 2.34
C ALA A 44 8.33 2.58 1.09
N LYS A 45 8.66 3.49 0.16
CA LYS A 45 7.95 3.58 -1.11
C LYS A 45 8.11 2.28 -1.92
N PRO A 46 7.02 1.60 -2.31
CA PRO A 46 7.11 0.47 -3.21
C PRO A 46 7.74 0.85 -4.55
N ARG A 47 8.38 -0.12 -5.19
CA ARG A 47 9.01 0.04 -6.50
C ARG A 47 8.03 -0.29 -7.63
N LYS A 48 7.09 -1.21 -7.37
CA LYS A 48 6.12 -1.65 -8.36
C LYS A 48 4.85 -2.16 -7.69
N CYS A 49 3.72 -1.87 -8.32
CA CYS A 49 2.45 -2.54 -8.06
C CYS A 49 2.03 -3.28 -9.34
N ILE A 50 1.61 -4.54 -9.18
CA ILE A 50 1.19 -5.41 -10.26
C ILE A 50 -0.23 -5.90 -9.95
N VAL A 51 -1.14 -5.82 -10.91
CA VAL A 51 -2.51 -6.32 -10.83
C VAL A 51 -2.72 -7.29 -11.99
N ASP A 52 -3.04 -8.55 -11.69
CA ASP A 52 -3.26 -9.61 -12.69
C ASP A 52 -2.16 -9.66 -13.76
N LEU A 53 -0.91 -9.63 -13.31
CA LEU A 53 0.31 -9.64 -14.14
C LEU A 53 0.58 -8.34 -14.93
N ASN A 54 -0.22 -7.29 -14.74
CA ASN A 54 -0.01 -5.98 -15.37
C ASN A 54 0.56 -4.99 -14.37
N VAL A 55 1.64 -4.31 -14.73
CA VAL A 55 2.18 -3.21 -13.91
C VAL A 55 1.21 -2.03 -13.97
N VAL A 56 0.81 -1.52 -12.80
CA VAL A 56 -0.13 -0.41 -12.68
C VAL A 56 0.51 0.78 -12.00
N ASP A 57 0.02 1.98 -12.31
CA ASP A 57 0.33 3.17 -11.56
C ASP A 57 -0.27 3.10 -10.15
N PHE A 58 0.44 3.68 -9.20
CA PHE A 58 0.01 3.78 -7.81
C PHE A 58 0.45 5.13 -7.23
N VAL A 59 -0.25 5.55 -6.17
CA VAL A 59 0.14 6.70 -5.35
C VAL A 59 0.83 6.22 -4.09
N TYR A 60 1.80 6.98 -3.60
CA TYR A 60 2.42 6.76 -2.30
C TYR A 60 2.49 8.07 -1.53
N ASP A 61 1.86 8.09 -0.35
CA ASP A 61 1.98 9.20 0.60
C ASP A 61 3.10 8.88 1.59
N SER A 62 4.24 9.56 1.47
CA SER A 62 5.41 9.30 2.33
C SER A 62 5.19 9.66 3.80
N ASN A 63 4.23 10.55 4.09
CA ASN A 63 3.90 10.96 5.45
C ASN A 63 3.16 9.87 6.24
N SER A 64 2.18 9.20 5.63
CA SER A 64 1.41 8.10 6.23
C SER A 64 1.95 6.72 5.88
N GLY A 65 2.77 6.61 4.83
CA GLY A 65 3.15 5.34 4.22
C GLY A 65 2.04 4.69 3.41
N LEU A 66 0.95 5.40 3.07
CA LEU A 66 -0.17 4.85 2.33
C LEU A 66 0.19 4.66 0.85
N VAL A 67 0.07 3.43 0.38
CA VAL A 67 0.10 3.03 -1.03
C VAL A 67 -1.34 2.90 -1.51
N GLY A 68 -1.68 3.51 -2.64
CA GLY A 68 -3.03 3.45 -3.22
C GLY A 68 -3.02 3.09 -4.71
N PHE A 69 -3.92 2.20 -5.12
CA PHE A 69 -4.10 1.80 -6.52
C PHE A 69 -5.59 1.50 -6.79
N SER A 70 -5.96 1.42 -8.07
CA SER A 70 -7.36 1.13 -8.46
C SER A 70 -7.45 -0.16 -9.26
N LEU A 71 -8.54 -0.90 -9.05
CA LEU A 71 -8.94 -2.04 -9.86
C LEU A 71 -10.11 -1.58 -10.74
N ASP A 72 -9.87 -1.46 -12.06
CA ASP A 72 -10.81 -0.82 -12.99
C ASP A 72 -12.12 -1.59 -13.21
N SER A 73 -12.07 -2.91 -13.07
CA SER A 73 -13.21 -3.79 -13.33
C SER A 73 -13.21 -4.95 -12.36
N LEU A 74 -14.36 -5.57 -12.15
CA LEU A 74 -14.45 -6.83 -11.41
C LEU A 74 -13.60 -7.91 -12.10
N PRO A 75 -13.06 -8.87 -11.34
CA PRO A 75 -12.42 -10.03 -11.93
C PRO A 75 -13.50 -10.90 -12.60
N LYS A 76 -13.08 -11.81 -13.49
CA LYS A 76 -14.00 -12.78 -14.10
C LYS A 76 -14.75 -13.55 -13.01
N GLU A 77 -15.98 -13.98 -13.30
CA GLU A 77 -16.80 -14.73 -12.35
C GLU A 77 -16.03 -15.90 -11.72
N GLY A 78 -16.10 -16.00 -10.39
CA GLY A 78 -15.38 -17.01 -9.62
C GLY A 78 -13.87 -16.76 -9.45
N LYS A 79 -13.34 -15.62 -9.93
CA LYS A 79 -11.92 -15.25 -9.77
C LYS A 79 -11.72 -14.10 -8.79
N LEU A 80 -10.46 -13.92 -8.41
CA LEU A 80 -9.94 -12.81 -7.61
C LEU A 80 -8.86 -12.09 -8.42
N HIS A 81 -8.70 -10.80 -8.19
CA HIS A 81 -7.53 -10.08 -8.66
C HIS A 81 -6.31 -10.53 -7.85
N VAL A 82 -5.22 -10.84 -8.53
CA VAL A 82 -3.93 -11.08 -7.88
C VAL A 82 -3.15 -9.78 -7.90
N VAL A 83 -2.84 -9.25 -6.72
CA VAL A 83 -2.07 -8.02 -6.56
C VAL A 83 -0.72 -8.33 -5.94
N GLU A 84 0.34 -7.79 -6.53
CA GLU A 84 1.70 -7.92 -6.03
C GLU A 84 2.30 -6.53 -5.80
N ILE A 85 2.84 -6.29 -4.61
CA ILE A 85 3.53 -5.05 -4.24
C ILE A 85 4.98 -5.41 -3.98
N GLU A 86 5.88 -4.82 -4.76
CA GLU A 86 7.33 -5.05 -4.68
C GLU A 86 8.00 -3.83 -4.04
N SER A 87 8.80 -4.06 -3.00
CA SER A 87 9.63 -3.04 -2.33
C SER A 87 11.11 -3.24 -2.62
#